data_AF-A0A832MXC1-F1
#
_entry.id   AF-A0A832MXC1-F1
#
_cell.length_a   1.000
_cell.length_b   1.000
_cell.length_c   1.000
_cell.angle_alpha   90.00
_cell.angle_beta   90.00
_cell.angle_gamma   90.00
#
_symmetry.space_group_name_H-M   'P 1'
#
loop_
_entity.id
_entity.type
_entity.pdbx_description
1 polymer ?
#
loop_
_entity_poly.entity_id
_entity_poly.type
_entity_poly.pdbx_seq_one_letter_code
_entity_poly.pdbx_strand_id
1 'polypeptide(L)'
;MRPDFNLVYLFTNPAGLAFCTMTPVYPGILTLYYPMVNIATLRVTSLLGIIIGFWNMVGNFLIKPDILWWNGALHLPLVFISVYALILSFRKISLVEAAKEIK
;
A
#
# COMPACT_ATOMS: atom_id res chain seq x y z
N MET A 1 25.15 -2.02 5.49
CA MET A 1 24.71 -0.65 5.16
C MET A 1 23.91 -0.15 6.34
N ARG A 2 24.23 1.02 6.91
CA ARG A 2 23.49 1.59 8.05
C ARG A 2 22.56 2.69 7.52
N PRO A 3 21.29 2.75 7.94
CA PRO A 3 20.40 3.83 7.53
C PRO A 3 20.89 5.16 8.12
N ASP A 4 20.90 6.20 7.29
CA ASP A 4 21.13 7.58 7.70
C ASP A 4 19.75 8.28 7.78
N PHE A 5 19.40 8.75 8.98
CA PHE A 5 18.10 9.34 9.28
C PHE A 5 18.11 10.87 9.27
N ASN A 6 19.09 11.49 8.59
CA ASN A 6 19.09 12.93 8.45
C ASN A 6 17.81 13.42 7.74
N LEU A 7 17.08 14.33 8.39
CA LEU A 7 15.81 14.89 7.91
C LEU A 7 15.93 15.59 6.54
N VAL A 8 17.12 16.06 6.16
CA VAL A 8 17.37 16.62 4.82
C VAL A 8 17.03 15.62 3.72
N TYR A 9 17.28 14.33 3.96
CA TYR A 9 16.95 13.27 3.01
C TYR A 9 15.46 13.10 2.78
N LEU A 10 14.59 13.62 3.65
CA LEU A 10 13.15 13.62 3.37
C LEU A 10 12.83 14.43 2.09
N PHE A 11 13.58 15.49 1.82
CA PHE A 11 13.37 16.38 0.68
C PHE A 11 14.33 16.11 -0.49
N THR A 12 15.50 15.54 -0.22
CA THR A 12 16.54 15.36 -1.24
C THR A 12 16.70 13.90 -1.71
N ASN A 13 16.15 12.92 -1.00
CA ASN A 13 16.34 11.52 -1.34
C ASN A 13 15.34 11.06 -2.41
N PRO A 14 15.81 10.60 -3.58
CA PRO A 14 14.94 10.07 -4.63
C PRO A 14 14.25 8.75 -4.24
N ALA A 15 14.66 8.11 -3.15
CA ALA A 15 14.01 6.89 -2.66
C ALA A 15 12.51 7.09 -2.39
N GLY A 16 12.08 8.29 -1.97
CA GLY A 16 10.65 8.59 -1.80
C GLY A 16 9.84 8.57 -3.11
N LEU A 17 10.50 8.81 -4.26
CA LEU A 17 9.90 8.78 -5.59
C LEU A 17 9.83 7.36 -6.17
N ALA A 18 10.46 6.38 -5.53
CA ALA A 18 10.38 5.00 -5.98
C ALA A 18 8.92 4.54 -5.97
N PHE A 19 8.57 3.69 -6.94
CA PHE A 19 7.19 3.27 -7.11
C PHE A 19 6.62 2.64 -5.83
N CYS A 20 7.36 1.73 -5.18
CA CYS A 20 6.93 1.08 -3.94
C CYS A 20 6.64 2.06 -2.77
N THR A 21 7.34 3.18 -2.66
CA THR A 21 7.12 4.22 -1.65
C THR A 21 5.98 5.18 -2.01
N MET A 22 5.69 5.40 -3.29
CA MET A 22 4.53 6.17 -3.75
C MET A 22 3.24 5.33 -3.73
N THR A 23 3.34 4.01 -3.94
CA THR A 23 2.21 3.09 -3.96
C THR A 23 1.32 3.09 -2.71
N PRO A 24 1.74 3.36 -1.46
CA PRO A 24 0.79 3.55 -0.35
C PRO A 24 -0.06 4.83 -0.45
N VAL A 25 0.44 5.88 -1.10
CA VAL A 25 -0.24 7.19 -1.17
C VAL A 25 -1.50 7.10 -2.03
N TYR A 26 -1.44 6.41 -3.18
CA TYR A 26 -2.60 6.25 -4.06
C TYR A 26 -3.81 5.53 -3.41
N PRO A 27 -3.70 4.30 -2.86
CA PRO A 27 -4.77 3.62 -2.16
C PRO A 27 -5.15 4.34 -0.87
N GLY A 28 -4.23 5.04 -0.19
CA GLY A 28 -4.54 5.90 0.95
C GLY A 28 -5.51 7.02 0.57
N ILE A 29 -5.20 7.77 -0.48
CA ILE A 29 -6.08 8.81 -1.03
C ILE A 29 -7.41 8.21 -1.50
N LEU A 30 -7.37 7.13 -2.29
CA LEU A 30 -8.58 6.45 -2.76
C LEU A 30 -9.48 5.99 -1.61
N THR A 31 -8.88 5.60 -0.49
CA THR A 31 -9.62 5.21 0.73
C THR A 31 -10.22 6.41 1.44
N LEU A 32 -9.55 7.56 1.49
CA LEU A 32 -10.09 8.81 2.06
C LEU A 32 -11.27 9.36 1.24
N TYR A 33 -11.23 9.22 -0.08
CA TYR A 33 -12.32 9.64 -0.98
C TYR A 33 -13.42 8.59 -1.14
N TYR A 34 -13.35 7.47 -0.40
CA TYR A 34 -14.44 6.49 -0.37
C TYR A 34 -15.71 7.13 0.23
N PRO A 35 -16.92 6.89 -0.32
CA PRO A 35 -17.26 5.93 -1.39
C PRO A 35 -17.32 6.52 -2.81
N MET A 36 -16.88 7.76 -3.02
CA MET A 36 -17.00 8.51 -4.29
C MET A 36 -16.01 8.08 -5.38
N VAL A 37 -15.15 7.11 -5.09
CA VAL A 37 -14.13 6.59 -6.03
C VAL A 37 -14.62 5.38 -6.82
N ASN A 38 -14.01 5.14 -7.98
CA ASN A 38 -14.21 3.92 -8.75
C ASN A 38 -13.66 2.71 -7.98
N ILE A 39 -14.54 1.75 -7.71
CA ILE A 39 -14.24 0.54 -6.93
C ILE A 39 -13.30 -0.40 -7.67
N ALA A 40 -13.39 -0.47 -9.00
CA ALA A 40 -12.45 -1.25 -9.81
C ALA A 40 -11.03 -0.68 -9.66
N THR A 41 -10.88 0.64 -9.72
CA THR A 41 -9.59 1.31 -9.50
C THR A 41 -9.06 1.05 -8.08
N LEU A 42 -9.90 1.16 -7.05
CA LEU A 42 -9.51 0.85 -5.67
C LEU A 42 -9.02 -0.60 -5.52
N ARG A 43 -9.63 -1.58 -6.21
CA ARG A 43 -9.19 -2.99 -6.20
C ARG A 43 -7.87 -3.22 -6.91
N VAL A 44 -7.76 -2.73 -8.14
CA VAL A 44 -6.56 -3.00 -8.96
C VAL A 44 -5.34 -2.35 -8.30
N THR A 45 -5.48 -1.12 -7.81
CA THR A 45 -4.39 -0.42 -7.11
C THR A 45 -4.01 -1.07 -5.78
N SER A 46 -4.99 -1.53 -4.98
CA SER A 46 -4.71 -2.26 -3.74
C SER A 46 -4.08 -3.63 -3.98
N LEU A 47 -4.54 -4.40 -4.97
CA LEU A 47 -3.94 -5.68 -5.33
C LEU A 47 -2.48 -5.50 -5.79
N LEU A 48 -2.24 -4.51 -6.64
CA LEU A 48 -0.88 -4.20 -7.10
C LEU A 48 0.03 -3.80 -5.93
N GLY A 49 -0.47 -2.97 -5.01
CA GLY A 49 0.27 -2.57 -3.81
C GLY A 49 0.61 -3.74 -2.89
N ILE A 50 -0.30 -4.70 -2.71
CA ILE A 50 -0.05 -5.93 -1.95
C ILE A 50 1.06 -6.75 -2.63
N ILE A 51 0.97 -7.00 -3.94
CA ILE A 51 1.95 -7.81 -4.67
C ILE A 51 3.34 -7.20 -4.56
N ILE A 52 3.46 -5.88 -4.78
CA ILE A 52 4.74 -5.17 -4.75
C ILE A 52 5.31 -5.10 -3.33
N GLY A 53 4.46 -4.80 -2.34
CA GLY A 53 4.87 -4.77 -0.94
C GLY A 53 5.32 -6.14 -0.44
N PHE A 54 4.59 -7.19 -0.81
CA PHE A 54 4.93 -8.58 -0.46
C PHE A 54 6.28 -9.01 -1.04
N TRP A 55 6.51 -8.81 -2.35
CA TRP A 55 7.78 -9.19 -2.97
C TRP A 55 8.97 -8.36 -2.44
N ASN A 56 8.76 -7.09 -2.14
CA ASN A 56 9.79 -6.28 -1.49
C ASN A 56 10.06 -6.73 -0.06
N MET A 57 9.03 -7.09 0.72
CA MET A 57 9.24 -7.64 2.06
C MET A 57 9.98 -8.98 2.00
N VAL A 58 9.60 -9.89 1.11
CA VAL A 58 10.30 -11.17 0.89
C VAL A 58 11.76 -10.93 0.53
N GLY A 59 12.04 -10.05 -0.44
CA GLY A 59 13.41 -9.74 -0.84
C GLY A 59 14.25 -9.10 0.27
N ASN A 60 13.68 -8.18 1.05
CA ASN A 60 14.43 -7.45 2.07
C ASN A 60 14.57 -8.21 3.40
N PHE A 61 13.56 -8.99 3.80
CA PHE A 61 13.58 -9.76 5.05
C PHE A 61 14.15 -11.18 4.90
N LEU A 62 13.94 -11.87 3.78
CA LEU A 62 14.35 -13.28 3.65
C LEU A 62 15.68 -13.45 2.91
N ILE A 63 15.99 -12.59 1.94
CA ILE A 63 17.21 -12.75 1.11
C ILE A 63 18.41 -12.03 1.72
N LYS A 64 18.21 -10.85 2.33
CA LYS A 64 19.30 -10.06 2.96
C LYS A 64 18.89 -9.41 4.30
N PRO A 65 18.41 -10.18 5.29
CA PRO A 65 17.95 -9.66 6.58
C PRO A 65 19.01 -8.78 7.27
N ASP A 66 20.27 -9.21 7.28
CA ASP A 66 21.34 -8.57 8.07
C ASP A 66 21.68 -7.14 7.63
N ILE A 67 21.29 -6.75 6.41
CA ILE A 67 21.66 -5.46 5.80
C ILE A 67 20.43 -4.62 5.46
N LEU A 68 19.30 -5.26 5.13
CA LEU A 68 18.12 -4.62 4.54
C LEU A 68 16.83 -4.75 5.38
N TRP A 69 16.90 -5.28 6.62
CA TRP A 69 15.72 -5.39 7.48
C TRP A 69 14.94 -4.07 7.64
N TRP A 70 15.66 -2.95 7.77
CA TRP A 70 15.07 -1.60 7.91
C TRP A 70 14.34 -1.17 6.63
N ASN A 71 14.84 -1.55 5.45
CA ASN A 71 14.20 -1.28 4.17
C ASN A 71 12.94 -2.14 4.01
N GLY A 72 12.96 -3.38 4.51
CA GLY A 72 11.76 -4.22 4.61
C GLY A 72 10.68 -3.58 5.49
N ALA A 73 11.06 -2.99 6.62
CA ALA A 73 10.12 -2.30 7.51
C ALA A 73 9.45 -1.07 6.85
N LEU A 74 10.14 -0.36 5.96
CA LEU A 74 9.56 0.75 5.18
C LEU A 74 8.44 0.31 4.22
N HIS A 75 8.36 -0.98 3.87
CA HIS A 75 7.31 -1.52 3.01
C HIS A 75 6.07 -2.03 3.78
N LEU A 76 6.12 -2.09 5.12
CA LEU A 76 4.96 -2.47 5.94
C LEU A 76 3.76 -1.55 5.74
N PRO A 77 3.89 -0.20 5.75
CA PRO A 77 2.76 0.70 5.54
C PRO A 77 2.06 0.47 4.19
N LEU A 78 2.82 0.17 3.13
CA LEU A 78 2.28 -0.19 1.83
C LEU A 78 1.37 -1.41 1.94
N VAL A 79 1.87 -2.51 2.54
CA VAL A 79 1.08 -3.73 2.67
C VAL A 79 -0.18 -3.50 3.50
N PHE A 80 -0.07 -2.82 4.66
CA PHE A 80 -1.23 -2.57 5.52
C PHE A 80 -2.30 -1.69 4.86
N ILE A 81 -1.91 -0.57 4.24
CA ILE A 81 -2.85 0.33 3.57
C ILE A 81 -3.49 -0.37 2.37
N SER A 82 -2.72 -1.13 1.59
CA SER A 82 -3.26 -1.85 0.45
C SER A 82 -4.22 -2.98 0.86
N VAL A 83 -3.91 -3.75 1.92
CA VAL A 83 -4.83 -4.75 2.47
C VAL A 83 -6.12 -4.09 2.97
N TYR A 84 -6.01 -2.98 3.70
CA TYR A 84 -7.17 -2.24 4.20
C TYR A 84 -8.07 -1.74 3.05
N ALA A 85 -7.47 -1.10 2.04
CA ALA A 85 -8.17 -0.60 0.85
C ALA A 85 -8.87 -1.73 0.08
N LEU A 86 -8.25 -2.91 0.01
CA LEU A 86 -8.82 -4.09 -0.64
C LEU A 86 -10.04 -4.61 0.13
N ILE A 87 -9.95 -4.76 1.46
CA ILE A 87 -11.06 -5.18 2.31
C ILE A 87 -12.23 -4.20 2.21
N LEU A 88 -11.94 -2.89 2.25
CA LEU A 88 -12.94 -1.83 2.11
C LEU A 88 -13.67 -1.92 0.77
N SER A 89 -12.94 -2.25 -0.30
CA SER A 89 -13.49 -2.44 -1.63
C SER A 89 -14.48 -3.61 -1.73
N PHE A 90 -14.27 -4.69 -0.95
CA PHE A 90 -15.21 -5.81 -0.90
C PHE A 90 -16.45 -5.50 -0.06
N ARG A 91 -16.32 -4.75 1.04
CA ARG A 91 -17.46 -4.34 1.87
C ARG A 91 -18.51 -3.52 1.11
N LYS A 92 -18.11 -2.66 0.16
CA LYS A 92 -19.08 -1.88 -0.64
C LYS A 92 -19.98 -2.79 -1.48
N ILE A 93 -19.42 -3.85 -2.07
CA ILE A 93 -20.21 -4.76 -2.91
C ILE A 93 -21.28 -5.45 -2.07
N SER A 94 -20.93 -5.95 -0.89
CA SER A 94 -21.91 -6.55 0.03
C SER A 94 -23.05 -5.59 0.40
N LEU A 95 -22.77 -4.30 0.63
CA LEU A 95 -23.81 -3.30 0.93
C LEU A 95 -24.70 -2.98 -0.28
N VAL A 96 -24.12 -2.92 -1.49
CA VAL A 96 -24.86 -2.67 -2.73
C VAL A 96 -25.75 -3.87 -3.08
N GLU A 97 -25.24 -5.09 -2.90
CA GLU A 97 -26.00 -6.33 -3.11
C GLU A 97 -27.15 -6.46 -2.11
N ALA A 98 -26.90 -6.25 -0.82
CA ALA A 98 -27.94 -6.26 0.22
C ALA A 98 -29.03 -5.21 -0.04
N ALA A 99 -28.67 -4.01 -0.49
CA ALA A 99 -29.63 -2.97 -0.85
C ALA A 99 -30.48 -3.32 -2.09
N LYS A 100 -29.99 -4.21 -2.95
CA LYS A 100 -30.69 -4.68 -4.16
C LYS A 100 -31.69 -5.80 -3.83
N GLU A 101 -31.45 -6.61 -2.80
CA GLU A 101 -32.36 -7.67 -2.35
C GLU A 101 -33.58 -7.14 -1.57
N ILE A 102 -33.50 -5.92 -1.03
CA ILE A 102 -34.59 -5.29 -0.27
C ILE A 102 -35.63 -4.61 -1.20
N LYS A 103 -35.35 -4.49 -2.49
CA LYS A 103 -36.16 -3.73 -3.46
C LYS A 103 -36.87 -4.65 -4.46
#